data_AF-S9SAI1-F1
#
_entry.id   AF-S9SAI1-F1
#
_cell.length_a   1.000
_cell.length_b   1.000
_cell.length_c   1.000
_cell.angle_alpha   90.00
_cell.angle_beta   90.00
_cell.angle_gamma   90.00
#
_symmetry.space_group_name_H-M   'P 1'
#
loop_
_entity.id
_entity.type
_entity.pdbx_description
1 polymer ?
#
loop_
_entity_poly.entity_id
_entity_poly.type
_entity_poly.pdbx_seq_one_letter_code
_entity_poly.pdbx_strand_id
1 'polypeptide(L)'
;MSRWPPLRGTLTEGRPLADLTWLRVGGPADALVQPADVEDLCAFLAALPADVPVFPMGVGSNLIVRDGGVRGVVLRLGPRLQRDHGGGWPRARRGGRS
;
A
#
# COMPACT_ATOMS: atom_id res chain seq x y z
N MET A 1 -21.68 -1.51 -10.39
CA MET A 1 -21.16 -1.78 -9.03
C MET A 1 -19.65 -1.76 -9.14
N SER A 2 -18.96 -0.89 -8.40
CA SER A 2 -17.50 -0.83 -8.43
C SER A 2 -16.93 -2.15 -7.88
N ARG A 3 -15.88 -2.68 -8.52
CA ARG A 3 -15.19 -3.90 -8.07
C ARG A 3 -14.55 -3.75 -6.68
N TRP A 4 -14.38 -2.52 -6.20
CA TRP A 4 -13.63 -2.18 -5.00
C TRP A 4 -14.52 -1.65 -3.88
N PRO A 5 -14.11 -1.89 -2.60
CA PRO A 5 -14.74 -1.28 -1.44
C PRO A 5 -14.71 0.26 -1.51
N PRO A 6 -15.65 0.93 -0.81
CA PRO A 6 -15.60 2.39 -0.65
C PRO A 6 -14.31 2.80 0.08
N LEU A 7 -13.73 3.93 -0.36
CA LEU A 7 -12.50 4.49 0.17
C LEU A 7 -12.65 6.02 0.25
N ARG A 8 -12.27 6.63 1.37
CA ARG A 8 -12.24 8.10 1.50
C ARG A 8 -11.01 8.70 0.82
N GLY A 9 -9.90 7.97 0.84
CA GLY A 9 -8.70 8.26 0.08
C GLY A 9 -8.86 8.09 -1.44
N THR A 10 -7.75 7.87 -2.13
CA THR A 10 -7.74 7.77 -3.60
C THR A 10 -7.60 6.33 -4.05
N LEU A 11 -8.45 5.92 -5.00
CA LEU A 11 -8.36 4.64 -5.70
C LEU A 11 -8.16 4.91 -7.19
N THR A 12 -7.13 4.32 -7.78
CA THR A 12 -6.84 4.43 -9.23
C THR A 12 -6.67 3.04 -9.82
N GLU A 13 -7.56 2.66 -10.73
CA GLU A 13 -7.52 1.37 -11.42
C GLU A 13 -6.55 1.39 -12.60
N GLY A 14 -5.93 0.25 -12.90
CA GLY A 14 -5.09 0.07 -14.09
C GLY A 14 -3.83 0.93 -14.11
N ARG A 15 -3.41 1.51 -12.98
CA ARG A 15 -2.26 2.41 -12.92
C ARG A 15 -0.97 1.63 -13.23
N PRO A 16 -0.17 2.05 -14.23
CA PRO A 16 1.15 1.46 -14.46
C PRO A 16 2.05 1.67 -13.24
N LEU A 17 2.60 0.59 -12.69
CA LEU A 17 3.47 0.67 -11.52
C LEU A 17 4.89 1.10 -11.88
N ALA A 18 5.30 0.97 -13.15
CA ALA A 18 6.56 1.50 -13.67
C ALA A 18 6.74 3.01 -13.40
N ASP A 19 5.65 3.78 -13.30
CA ASP A 19 5.71 5.22 -12.97
C ASP A 19 5.99 5.48 -11.48
N LEU A 20 5.87 4.46 -10.64
CA LEU A 20 5.88 4.56 -9.17
C LEU A 20 7.03 3.77 -8.53
N THR A 21 7.70 2.89 -9.26
CA THR A 21 8.85 2.12 -8.79
C THR A 21 10.17 2.72 -9.25
N TRP A 22 11.21 2.70 -8.40
CA TRP A 22 12.54 3.19 -8.76
C TRP A 22 13.13 2.43 -9.97
N LEU A 23 12.85 1.12 -10.04
CA LEU A 23 13.34 0.25 -11.11
C LEU A 23 12.59 0.45 -12.44
N ARG A 24 11.51 1.26 -12.46
CA ARG A 24 10.65 1.52 -13.63
C ARG A 24 10.15 0.26 -14.34
N VAL A 25 10.01 -0.82 -13.57
CA VAL A 25 9.46 -2.10 -14.01
C VAL A 25 8.16 -2.38 -13.28
N GLY A 26 7.24 -3.05 -13.97
CA GLY A 26 5.95 -3.47 -13.45
C GLY A 26 4.77 -3.01 -14.28
N GLY A 27 3.98 -3.97 -14.75
CA GLY A 27 2.71 -3.72 -15.45
C GLY A 27 1.64 -3.07 -14.55
N PRO A 28 0.40 -2.92 -15.06
CA PRO A 28 -0.67 -2.24 -14.34
C PRO A 28 -1.02 -2.96 -13.04
N ALA A 29 -1.32 -2.18 -11.99
CA ALA A 29 -2.03 -2.69 -10.83
C ALA A 29 -3.53 -2.74 -11.13
N ASP A 30 -4.23 -3.76 -10.63
CA ASP A 30 -5.69 -3.78 -10.66
C ASP A 30 -6.25 -2.54 -9.94
N ALA A 31 -5.69 -2.18 -8.78
CA ALA A 31 -5.95 -0.92 -8.09
C ALA A 31 -4.73 -0.42 -7.31
N LEU A 32 -4.46 0.88 -7.43
CA LEU A 32 -3.60 1.63 -6.53
C LEU A 32 -4.47 2.38 -5.52
N VAL A 33 -4.24 2.12 -4.24
CA VAL A 33 -5.01 2.67 -3.12
C VAL A 33 -4.12 3.52 -2.25
N GLN A 34 -4.55 4.75 -1.97
CA GLN A 34 -3.94 5.65 -1.02
C GLN A 34 -4.98 6.07 0.02
N PRO A 35 -5.03 5.42 1.20
CA PRO A 35 -6.02 5.74 2.22
C PRO A 35 -5.79 7.14 2.81
N ALA A 36 -6.84 7.76 3.31
CA ALA A 36 -6.78 9.08 3.94
C ALA A 36 -6.09 9.05 5.32
N ASP A 37 -6.37 8.01 6.10
CA ASP A 37 -5.94 7.79 7.49
C ASP A 37 -5.92 6.28 7.83
N VAL A 38 -5.58 5.92 9.08
CA VAL A 38 -5.50 4.52 9.52
C VAL A 38 -6.88 3.87 9.54
N GLU A 39 -7.89 4.61 9.94
CA GLU A 39 -9.28 4.15 9.98
C GLU A 39 -9.80 3.81 8.58
N ASP A 40 -9.53 4.66 7.59
CA ASP A 40 -9.86 4.44 6.17
C ASP A 40 -9.15 3.19 5.62
N LEU A 41 -7.89 2.98 6.00
CA LEU A 41 -7.16 1.75 5.66
C LEU A 41 -7.80 0.51 6.28
N CYS A 42 -8.09 0.53 7.58
CA CYS A 42 -8.69 -0.60 8.28
C CYS A 42 -10.08 -0.94 7.72
N ALA A 43 -10.92 0.07 7.47
CA ALA A 43 -12.23 -0.11 6.88
C ALA A 43 -12.14 -0.71 5.47
N PHE A 44 -11.23 -0.20 4.64
CA PHE A 44 -11.00 -0.72 3.29
C PHE A 44 -10.55 -2.19 3.31
N LEU A 45 -9.56 -2.54 4.14
CA LEU A 45 -9.06 -3.91 4.24
C LEU A 45 -10.09 -4.88 4.82
N ALA A 46 -10.92 -4.44 5.76
CA ALA A 46 -11.99 -5.26 6.33
C ALA A 46 -13.09 -5.58 5.33
N ALA A 47 -13.35 -4.66 4.39
CA ALA A 47 -14.33 -4.84 3.32
C ALA A 47 -13.74 -5.49 2.05
N LEU A 48 -12.42 -5.65 1.97
CA LEU A 48 -11.76 -6.24 0.81
C LEU A 48 -11.97 -7.76 0.79
N PRO A 49 -12.36 -8.36 -0.35
CA PRO A 49 -12.43 -9.81 -0.46
C PRO A 49 -11.10 -10.48 -0.13
N ALA A 50 -11.14 -11.56 0.65
CA ALA A 50 -9.94 -12.22 1.18
C ALA A 50 -9.05 -12.87 0.10
N ASP A 51 -9.59 -13.10 -1.09
CA ASP A 51 -8.89 -13.63 -2.26
C ASP A 51 -8.12 -12.55 -3.05
N VAL A 52 -8.33 -11.27 -2.72
CA VAL A 52 -7.61 -10.16 -3.36
C VAL A 52 -6.27 -9.94 -2.64
N PRO A 53 -5.13 -10.18 -3.31
CA PRO A 53 -3.83 -9.94 -2.70
C PRO A 53 -3.56 -8.44 -2.53
N VAL A 54 -2.93 -8.08 -1.42
CA VAL A 54 -2.58 -6.69 -1.06
C VAL A 54 -1.07 -6.53 -0.95
N PHE A 55 -0.52 -5.54 -1.62
CA PHE A 55 0.91 -5.24 -1.68
C PHE A 55 1.20 -3.86 -1.09
N PRO A 56 1.79 -3.76 0.11
CA PRO A 56 2.17 -2.48 0.68
C PRO A 56 3.39 -1.87 -0.05
N MET A 57 3.28 -0.60 -0.42
CA MET A 57 4.29 0.21 -1.09
C MET A 57 4.63 1.44 -0.23
N GLY A 58 5.87 1.49 0.23
CA GLY A 58 6.44 2.61 1.00
C GLY A 58 7.29 3.54 0.13
N VAL A 59 7.81 4.62 0.72
CA VAL A 59 8.78 5.51 0.07
C VAL A 59 10.13 4.77 0.00
N GLY A 60 10.38 4.03 -1.09
CA GLY A 60 11.60 3.22 -1.27
C GLY A 60 11.42 1.71 -1.10
N SER A 61 10.20 1.17 -1.17
CA SER A 61 9.98 -0.28 -1.15
C SER A 61 10.62 -0.96 -2.36
N ASN A 62 11.41 -2.01 -2.11
CA ASN A 62 12.11 -2.81 -3.11
C ASN A 62 11.18 -3.86 -3.76
N LEU A 63 10.03 -3.41 -4.27
CA LEU A 63 9.04 -4.27 -4.90
C LEU A 63 9.47 -4.57 -6.35
N ILE A 64 9.95 -5.79 -6.61
CA ILE A 64 10.23 -6.27 -7.96
C ILE A 64 8.91 -6.78 -8.55
N VAL A 65 8.20 -5.92 -9.27
CA VAL A 65 6.99 -6.28 -10.00
C VAL A 65 7.40 -6.92 -11.33
N ARG A 66 6.92 -8.14 -11.60
CA ARG A 66 7.10 -8.80 -12.91
C ARG A 66 6.29 -8.07 -13.99
N ASP A 67 6.74 -8.11 -15.24
CA ASP A 67 6.13 -7.34 -16.35
C ASP A 67 4.63 -7.62 -16.58
N GLY A 68 4.11 -8.76 -16.13
CA GLY A 68 2.68 -9.10 -16.16
C GLY A 68 1.78 -8.25 -15.25
N GLY A 69 2.33 -7.29 -14.50
CA GLY A 69 1.59 -6.40 -13.61
C GLY A 69 1.34 -6.99 -12.22
N VAL A 70 0.58 -6.25 -11.41
CA VAL A 70 0.16 -6.69 -10.07
C VAL A 70 -1.34 -6.91 -10.06
N ARG A 71 -1.73 -8.18 -10.07
CA ARG A 71 -3.11 -8.56 -9.77
C ARG A 71 -3.36 -8.28 -8.28
N GLY A 72 -4.40 -7.52 -7.97
CA GLY A 72 -4.72 -7.09 -6.60
C GLY A 72 -4.40 -5.62 -6.28
N VAL A 73 -4.43 -5.29 -5.00
CA VAL A 73 -4.33 -3.90 -4.52
C VAL A 73 -2.89 -3.55 -4.17
N VAL A 74 -2.39 -2.46 -4.75
CA VAL A 74 -1.14 -1.82 -4.31
C VAL A 74 -1.49 -0.69 -3.36
N LEU A 75 -0.98 -0.76 -2.12
CA LEU A 75 -1.31 0.18 -1.06
C LEU A 75 -0.16 1.18 -0.85
N ARG A 76 -0.36 2.46 -1.16
CA ARG A 76 0.65 3.50 -0.98
C ARG A 76 0.52 4.18 0.38
N LEU A 77 1.51 3.97 1.25
CA LEU A 77 1.53 4.56 2.59
C LEU A 77 2.37 5.85 2.60
N GLY A 78 1.68 6.98 2.52
CA GLY A 78 2.33 8.30 2.58
C GLY A 78 2.86 8.66 3.98
N PRO A 79 3.70 9.70 4.10
CA PRO A 79 4.29 10.13 5.38
C PRO A 79 3.27 10.50 6.46
N ARG A 80 2.04 10.87 6.06
CA ARG A 80 0.95 11.17 7.00
C ARG A 80 0.49 9.93 7.77
N LEU A 81 0.35 8.79 7.11
CA LEU A 81 0.03 7.52 7.77
C LEU A 81 1.22 7.00 8.60
N GLN A 82 2.45 7.29 8.16
CA GLN A 82 3.65 6.95 8.95
C GLN A 82 3.76 7.73 10.26
N ARG A 83 2.99 8.81 10.44
CA ARG A 83 3.01 9.63 11.66
C ARG A 83 1.91 9.30 12.64
N ASP A 84 0.85 8.63 12.18
CA ASP A 84 -0.28 8.27 13.02
C ASP A 84 0.05 7.00 13.84
N HIS A 85 0.93 7.19 14.82
CA HIS A 85 1.21 6.20 15.84
C HIS A 85 0.28 6.48 17.02
N GLY A 86 -0.98 6.02 16.94
CA GLY A 86 -1.97 6.05 18.03
C GLY A 86 -1.62 5.19 19.26
N GLY A 87 -0.34 4.86 19.45
CA GLY A 87 0.20 4.00 20.50
C GLY A 87 1.62 3.61 20.10
N GLY A 88 2.61 4.00 20.89
CA GLY A 88 4.02 3.88 20.54
C GLY A 88 4.43 2.45 20.17
N TRP A 89 4.75 2.22 18.89
CA TRP A 89 5.51 1.05 18.48
C TRP A 89 6.87 1.09 19.21
N PRO A 90 7.23 0.08 20.00
CA PRO A 90 8.50 0.10 20.71
C PRO A 90 9.63 0.18 19.69
N ARG A 91 10.33 1.32 19.65
CA ARG A 91 11.60 1.41 18.92
C ARG A 91 12.48 0.32 19.49
N ALA A 92 12.81 -0.68 18.68
CA ALA A 92 13.79 -1.68 19.05
C ALA A 92 15.08 -0.93 19.39
N ARG A 93 15.37 -0.80 20.69
CA ARG A 93 16.63 -0.25 21.16
C ARG A 93 17.69 -1.21 20.62
N ARG A 94 18.52 -0.74 19.68
CA ARG A 94 19.77 -1.45 19.36
C ARG A 94 20.55 -1.53 20.66
N GLY A 95 20.58 -2.72 21.26
CA GLY A 95 21.39 -2.99 22.43
C GLY A 95 22.83 -2.58 22.16
N GLY A 96 23.36 -1.74 23.05
CA GLY A 96 24.79 -1.45 23.12
C GLY A 96 25.53 -2.76 23.30
N ARG A 97 26.56 -2.97 22.48
CA ARG A 97 27.55 -4.00 22.75
C ARG A 97 28.51 -3.44 23.80
N SER A 98 28.73 -4.25 24.82
CA SER A 98 29.79 -4.14 25.82
C SER A 98 31.18 -4.02 25.19
#